data_AF-A0A8T7ENW0-F1
#
_entry.id   AF-A0A8T7ENW0-F1
#
_cell.length_a   1.000
_cell.length_b   1.000
_cell.length_c   1.000
_cell.angle_alpha   90.00
_cell.angle_beta   90.00
_cell.angle_gamma   90.00
#
_symmetry.space_group_name_H-M   'P 1'
#
loop_
_entity.id
_entity.type
_entity.pdbx_description
1 polymer ?
#
loop_
_entity_poly.entity_id
_entity_poly.type
_entity_poly.pdbx_seq_one_letter_code
_entity_poly.pdbx_strand_id
1 'polypeptide(L)'
;MALLDAACRLDGVSIARENWEWLRGAVVALHPAERVVVNNTFIKVLRPRRTDSKSKEEGESSEVGSADAGFFGRTIAYREYAQIDGVFSIALEVQRDEHALLLNRWLPMIQYLGKRGGFVQMVSEPATLDNLSPDYLLLDGEPRPFDLDAMLTQLDDAGDELTFERANIYSDEKMTIGKHRLFRTVALPYQVARSSRGYTDYRLVRKTEDQE
;
A
#
# COMPACT_ATOMS: atom_id res chain seq x y z
N MET A 1 5.91 -5.23 2.41
CA MET A 1 6.12 -5.72 1.02
C MET A 1 7.08 -4.87 0.17
N ALA A 2 6.95 -3.54 0.11
CA ALA A 2 7.87 -2.72 -0.71
C ALA A 2 9.35 -2.88 -0.32
N LEU A 3 9.65 -2.93 0.99
CA LEU A 3 10.99 -3.23 1.51
C LEU A 3 11.49 -4.63 1.14
N LEU A 4 10.61 -5.63 1.17
CA LEU A 4 10.97 -7.00 0.78
C LEU A 4 11.40 -7.05 -0.69
N ASP A 5 10.67 -6.37 -1.58
CA ASP A 5 11.03 -6.24 -2.99
C ASP A 5 12.38 -5.52 -3.16
N ALA A 6 12.60 -4.42 -2.44
CA ALA A 6 13.87 -3.70 -2.45
C ALA A 6 15.06 -4.58 -2.00
N ALA A 7 14.89 -5.32 -0.89
CA ALA A 7 15.89 -6.26 -0.38
C ALA A 7 16.20 -7.36 -1.41
N CYS A 8 15.16 -7.98 -2.00
CA CYS A 8 15.33 -8.98 -3.05
C CYS A 8 16.09 -8.45 -4.27
N ARG A 9 15.83 -7.22 -4.70
CA ARG A 9 16.49 -6.61 -5.86
C ARG A 9 17.94 -6.22 -5.59
N LEU A 10 18.27 -5.77 -4.38
CA LEU A 10 19.61 -5.29 -4.04
C LEU A 10 20.54 -6.40 -3.56
N ASP A 11 20.10 -7.21 -2.61
CA ASP A 11 20.95 -8.18 -1.91
C ASP A 11 20.56 -9.63 -2.22
N GLY A 12 19.50 -9.84 -3.00
CA GLY A 12 19.03 -11.15 -3.42
C GLY A 12 18.05 -11.81 -2.46
N VAL A 13 17.42 -12.88 -2.94
CA VAL A 13 16.33 -13.57 -2.26
C VAL A 13 16.77 -14.24 -0.95
N SER A 14 18.01 -14.75 -0.87
CA SER A 14 18.52 -15.39 0.37
C SER A 14 18.57 -14.40 1.52
N ILE A 15 19.19 -13.24 1.29
CA ILE A 15 19.32 -12.18 2.30
C ILE A 15 17.95 -11.63 2.69
N ALA A 16 17.06 -11.43 1.70
CA ALA A 16 15.69 -11.00 1.97
C ALA A 16 14.91 -12.00 2.84
N ARG A 17 15.11 -13.32 2.61
CA ARG A 17 14.50 -14.39 3.40
C ARG A 17 15.05 -14.43 4.83
N GLU A 18 16.36 -14.32 5.00
CA GLU A 18 17.02 -14.29 6.31
C GLU A 18 16.53 -13.12 7.18
N ASN A 19 16.20 -11.99 6.55
CA ASN A 19 15.72 -10.78 7.22
C ASN A 19 14.19 -10.69 7.33
N TRP A 20 13.45 -11.70 6.85
CA TRP A 20 12.00 -11.60 6.76
C TRP A 20 11.31 -11.44 8.12
N GLU A 21 11.79 -12.15 9.14
CA GLU A 21 11.12 -12.20 10.45
C GLU A 21 10.97 -10.81 11.07
N TRP A 22 12.05 -10.04 11.14
CA TRP A 22 12.02 -8.69 11.67
C TRP A 22 11.39 -7.69 10.69
N LEU A 23 11.57 -7.87 9.37
CA LEU A 23 10.93 -7.01 8.36
C LEU A 23 9.41 -7.10 8.39
N ARG A 24 8.88 -8.30 8.62
CA ARG A 24 7.45 -8.57 8.73
C ARG A 24 6.84 -7.88 9.95
N GLY A 25 7.54 -7.92 11.08
CA GLY A 25 7.10 -7.33 12.35
C GLY A 25 7.55 -5.88 12.56
N ALA A 26 8.15 -5.23 11.57
CA ALA A 26 8.63 -3.86 11.72
C ALA A 26 7.46 -2.90 11.96
N VAL A 27 7.51 -2.18 13.07
CA VAL A 27 6.50 -1.18 13.40
C VAL A 27 6.69 0.02 12.47
N VAL A 28 5.58 0.47 11.88
CA VAL A 28 5.56 1.57 10.92
C VAL A 28 4.85 2.77 11.54
N ALA A 29 5.44 3.95 11.42
CA ALA A 29 4.77 5.20 11.72
C ALA A 29 4.75 6.13 10.50
N LEU A 30 3.71 6.95 10.40
CA LEU A 30 3.45 7.84 9.28
C LEU A 30 3.32 9.29 9.77
N HIS A 31 4.14 10.17 9.23
CA HIS A 31 3.87 11.60 9.25
C HIS A 31 3.13 11.97 7.95
N PRO A 32 1.83 12.32 8.01
CA PRO A 32 1.03 12.56 6.83
C PRO A 32 1.47 13.83 6.08
N ALA A 33 1.16 13.89 4.79
CA ALA A 33 1.28 15.11 4.00
C ALA A 33 0.15 16.11 4.35
N GLU A 34 0.33 17.38 4.00
CA GLU A 34 -0.66 18.42 4.31
C GLU A 34 -1.98 18.25 3.56
N ARG A 35 -1.93 17.65 2.37
CA ARG A 35 -3.10 17.48 1.51
C ARG A 35 -3.00 16.22 0.65
N VAL A 36 -4.13 15.56 0.49
CA VAL A 36 -4.29 14.43 -0.43
C VAL A 36 -5.53 14.63 -1.28
N VAL A 37 -5.42 14.51 -2.60
CA VAL A 37 -6.56 14.51 -3.52
C VAL A 37 -6.74 13.10 -4.07
N VAL A 38 -7.87 12.47 -3.75
CA VAL A 38 -8.19 11.13 -4.25
C VAL A 38 -9.02 11.25 -5.52
N ASN A 39 -8.55 10.64 -6.60
CA ASN A 39 -9.28 10.48 -7.85
C ASN A 39 -10.00 9.13 -7.88
N ASN A 40 -11.31 9.16 -8.06
CA ASN A 40 -12.18 8.00 -8.21
C ASN A 40 -12.40 7.70 -9.71
N THR A 41 -11.59 6.80 -10.28
CA THR A 41 -11.60 6.51 -11.72
C THR A 41 -12.20 5.15 -12.04
N PHE A 42 -13.09 5.12 -13.05
CA PHE A 42 -13.48 3.90 -13.75
C PHE A 42 -12.65 3.73 -15.02
N ILE A 43 -11.86 2.67 -15.09
CA ILE A 43 -10.98 2.38 -16.23
C ILE A 43 -11.51 1.16 -16.96
N LYS A 44 -11.73 1.28 -18.27
CA LYS A 44 -11.96 0.11 -19.13
C LYS A 44 -10.64 -0.62 -19.29
N VAL A 45 -10.60 -1.89 -18.89
CA VAL A 45 -9.42 -2.76 -19.02
C VAL A 45 -9.78 -3.98 -19.83
N LEU A 46 -8.78 -4.53 -20.52
CA LEU A 46 -8.90 -5.80 -21.23
C LEU A 46 -8.45 -6.93 -20.31
N ARG A 47 -9.26 -7.97 -20.17
CA ARG A 47 -8.88 -9.20 -19.47
C ARG A 47 -9.03 -10.40 -20.41
N PRO A 48 -8.16 -11.42 -20.31
CA PRO A 48 -8.39 -12.68 -21.00
C PRO A 48 -9.80 -13.17 -20.70
N ARG A 49 -10.53 -13.61 -21.74
CA ARG A 49 -11.83 -14.23 -21.54
C ARG A 49 -11.64 -15.53 -20.76
N ARG A 50 -12.53 -15.80 -19.79
CA ARG A 50 -12.54 -17.09 -19.08
C ARG A 50 -13.09 -18.14 -20.05
N THR A 51 -12.22 -18.83 -20.77
CA THR A 51 -12.57 -19.93 -21.69
C THR A 51 -12.70 -21.30 -20.99
N ASP A 52 -13.06 -21.33 -19.70
CA ASP A 52 -13.14 -22.57 -18.91
C ASP A 52 -14.52 -22.83 -18.28
N SER A 53 -15.61 -22.60 -19.02
CA SER A 53 -16.87 -23.25 -18.70
C SER A 53 -17.64 -23.61 -19.97
N LYS A 54 -17.26 -24.75 -20.56
CA LYS A 54 -18.17 -25.76 -21.13
C LYS A 54 -19.45 -25.25 -21.83
N SER A 55 -19.34 -24.31 -22.77
CA SER A 55 -20.41 -24.04 -23.71
C SER A 55 -19.83 -23.54 -25.01
N LYS A 56 -20.18 -24.26 -26.08
CA LYS A 56 -19.92 -24.01 -27.50
C LYS A 56 -18.56 -24.59 -27.93
N GLU A 57 -18.46 -25.89 -28.24
CA GLU A 57 -19.09 -26.46 -29.45
C GLU A 57 -19.22 -25.39 -30.53
N GLU A 58 -18.24 -25.37 -31.42
CA GLU A 58 -18.35 -24.92 -32.82
C GLU A 58 -19.32 -23.75 -33.09
N GLY A 59 -18.77 -22.55 -33.28
CA GLY A 59 -19.35 -21.64 -34.28
C GLY A 59 -20.10 -20.39 -33.80
N GLU A 60 -20.04 -19.99 -32.54
CA GLU A 60 -20.34 -18.59 -32.17
C GLU A 60 -19.05 -17.81 -31.95
N SER A 61 -18.29 -17.66 -33.03
CA SER A 61 -17.44 -16.49 -33.17
C SER A 61 -18.34 -15.27 -33.06
N SER A 62 -18.19 -14.47 -32.00
CA SER A 62 -18.64 -13.07 -32.05
C SER A 62 -18.26 -12.52 -33.42
N GLU A 63 -19.22 -11.99 -34.17
CA GLU A 63 -19.06 -11.65 -35.59
C GLU A 63 -17.68 -11.04 -35.84
N VAL A 64 -16.96 -11.53 -36.86
CA VAL A 64 -15.64 -11.00 -37.24
C VAL A 64 -15.79 -9.50 -37.51
N GLY A 65 -15.23 -8.67 -36.62
CA GLY A 65 -15.37 -7.20 -36.67
C GLY A 65 -16.28 -6.58 -35.60
N SER A 66 -16.97 -7.39 -34.79
CA SER A 66 -17.75 -6.89 -33.64
C SER A 66 -16.85 -6.35 -32.52
N ALA A 67 -17.37 -5.43 -31.72
CA ALA A 67 -16.67 -4.88 -30.55
C ALA A 67 -16.32 -5.96 -29.49
N ASP A 68 -16.96 -7.13 -29.59
CA ASP A 68 -16.79 -8.30 -28.75
C ASP A 68 -16.05 -9.44 -29.48
N ALA A 69 -15.40 -9.20 -30.62
CA ALA A 69 -14.52 -10.19 -31.23
C ALA A 69 -13.17 -10.29 -30.48
N GLY A 70 -12.60 -11.50 -30.42
CA GLY A 70 -11.21 -11.73 -29.98
C GLY A 70 -11.01 -12.34 -28.59
N PHE A 71 -9.74 -12.48 -28.21
CA PHE A 71 -9.28 -13.17 -26.98
C PHE A 71 -9.54 -12.37 -25.69
N PHE A 72 -9.58 -11.04 -25.78
CA PHE A 72 -9.75 -10.16 -24.64
C PHE A 72 -11.19 -9.66 -24.51
N GLY A 73 -11.75 -9.75 -23.31
CA GLY A 73 -13.01 -9.12 -22.94
C GLY A 73 -12.76 -7.74 -22.32
N ARG A 74 -13.62 -6.77 -22.65
CA ARG A 74 -13.66 -5.48 -21.95
C ARG A 74 -14.31 -5.67 -20.59
N THR A 75 -13.70 -5.10 -19.56
CA THR A 75 -14.30 -5.01 -18.22
C THR A 75 -13.98 -3.64 -17.63
N ILE A 76 -14.71 -3.25 -16.60
CA ILE A 76 -14.49 -1.98 -15.90
C ILE A 76 -13.80 -2.30 -14.58
N ALA A 77 -12.67 -1.63 -14.34
CA ALA A 77 -12.01 -1.63 -13.05
C ALA A 77 -12.26 -0.28 -12.36
N TYR A 78 -12.79 -0.33 -11.14
CA TYR A 78 -12.79 0.83 -10.26
C TYR A 78 -11.42 0.95 -9.60
N ARG A 79 -10.84 2.15 -9.59
CA ARG A 79 -9.57 2.46 -8.93
C ARG A 79 -9.61 3.85 -8.33
N GLU A 80 -8.99 3.95 -7.16
CA GLU A 80 -8.73 5.20 -6.49
C GLU A 80 -7.22 5.48 -6.53
N TYR A 81 -6.85 6.69 -6.90
CA TYR A 81 -5.46 7.15 -6.87
C TYR A 81 -5.35 8.36 -5.96
N ALA A 82 -4.44 8.31 -4.99
CA ALA A 82 -4.12 9.43 -4.13
C ALA A 82 -3.00 10.27 -4.76
N GLN A 83 -3.32 11.49 -5.15
CA GLN A 83 -2.31 12.51 -5.40
C GLN A 83 -1.93 13.16 -4.07
N ILE A 84 -0.67 13.03 -3.69
CA ILE A 84 -0.13 13.66 -2.49
C ILE A 84 0.41 15.04 -2.87
N ASP A 85 -0.03 16.07 -2.17
CA ASP A 85 0.43 17.45 -2.33
C ASP A 85 1.25 17.81 -1.08
N GLY A 86 2.57 17.78 -1.24
CA GLY A 86 3.55 17.90 -0.15
C GLY A 86 4.39 16.63 0.06
N VAL A 87 5.08 16.58 1.21
CA VAL A 87 5.92 15.45 1.63
C VAL A 87 5.20 14.71 2.76
N PHE A 88 5.25 13.38 2.72
CA PHE A 88 4.94 12.53 3.86
C PHE A 88 6.21 11.79 4.27
N SER A 89 6.29 11.35 5.52
CA SER A 89 7.45 10.62 6.03
C SER A 89 7.01 9.30 6.64
N ILE A 90 7.82 8.27 6.45
CA ILE A 90 7.62 6.96 7.07
C ILE A 90 8.79 6.73 8.01
N ALA A 91 8.48 6.36 9.25
CA ALA A 91 9.46 5.86 10.20
C ALA A 91 9.26 4.35 10.41
N LEU A 92 10.36 3.64 10.62
CA LEU A 92 10.40 2.21 10.86
C LEU A 92 11.15 1.99 12.16
N GLU A 93 10.50 1.31 13.10
CA GLU A 93 11.17 0.94 14.34
C GLU A 93 12.16 -0.20 14.09
N VAL A 94 13.35 -0.08 14.65
CA VAL A 94 14.40 -1.09 14.60
C VAL A 94 14.99 -1.30 15.98
N GLN A 95 15.20 -2.56 16.34
CA GLN A 95 15.80 -2.93 17.64
C GLN A 95 17.34 -3.04 17.59
N ARG A 96 17.93 -3.08 16.38
CA ARG A 96 19.35 -3.32 16.17
C ARG A 96 19.90 -2.38 15.10
N ASP A 97 21.08 -1.83 15.33
CA ASP A 97 21.76 -0.92 14.39
C ASP A 97 22.01 -1.56 13.02
N GLU A 98 22.24 -2.87 12.98
CA GLU A 98 22.42 -3.61 11.73
C GLU A 98 21.18 -3.55 10.83
N HIS A 99 19.97 -3.53 11.41
CA HIS A 99 18.73 -3.37 10.66
C HIS A 99 18.61 -1.94 10.11
N ALA A 100 19.03 -0.93 10.88
CA ALA A 100 19.05 0.45 10.43
C ALA A 100 19.97 0.62 9.20
N LEU A 101 21.15 -0.01 9.22
CA LEU A 101 22.08 -0.02 8.08
C LEU A 101 21.48 -0.67 6.83
N LEU A 102 20.74 -1.78 6.98
CA LEU A 102 20.02 -2.41 5.86
C LEU A 102 18.91 -1.50 5.32
N LEU A 103 18.10 -0.90 6.20
CA LEU A 103 17.03 0.02 5.81
C LEU A 103 17.58 1.26 5.08
N ASN A 104 18.69 1.84 5.55
CA ASN A 104 19.37 2.95 4.87
C ASN A 104 19.75 2.61 3.42
N ARG A 105 20.05 1.33 3.15
CA ARG A 105 20.35 0.86 1.78
C ARG A 105 19.09 0.52 0.98
N TRP A 106 18.06 -0.05 1.62
CA TRP A 106 16.85 -0.54 0.93
C TRP A 106 15.80 0.54 0.65
N LEU A 107 15.61 1.49 1.57
CA LEU A 107 14.59 2.55 1.44
C LEU A 107 14.74 3.38 0.15
N PRO A 108 15.95 3.80 -0.28
CA PRO A 108 16.13 4.53 -1.54
C PRO A 108 15.66 3.78 -2.79
N MET A 109 15.50 2.45 -2.72
CA MET A 109 15.05 1.63 -3.85
C MET A 109 13.54 1.49 -3.97
N ILE A 110 12.78 2.05 -3.04
CA ILE A 110 11.33 2.10 -3.10
C ILE A 110 10.93 3.25 -4.04
N GLN A 111 10.35 2.90 -5.18
CA GLN A 111 9.93 3.87 -6.22
C GLN A 111 8.40 3.96 -6.36
N TYR A 112 7.67 3.07 -5.67
CA TYR A 112 6.22 3.10 -5.63
C TYR A 112 5.70 2.48 -4.32
N LEU A 113 4.51 2.91 -3.90
CA LEU A 113 3.76 2.32 -2.80
C LEU A 113 2.40 1.81 -3.29
N GLY A 114 1.95 0.69 -2.75
CA GLY A 114 0.70 0.05 -3.15
C GLY A 114 0.80 -0.60 -4.54
N LYS A 115 0.20 0.03 -5.56
CA LYS A 115 0.22 -0.48 -6.94
C LYS A 115 1.37 0.17 -7.71
N ARG A 116 1.84 -0.47 -8.79
CA ARG A 116 2.93 0.04 -9.66
C ARG A 116 2.72 1.46 -10.24
N GLY A 117 1.50 1.99 -10.21
CA GLY A 117 1.22 3.37 -10.62
C GLY A 117 1.27 4.41 -9.49
N GLY A 118 1.51 3.99 -8.24
CA GLY A 118 1.63 4.87 -7.07
C GLY A 118 3.06 5.30 -6.83
N PHE A 119 3.61 6.08 -7.75
CA PHE A 119 5.01 6.50 -7.71
C PHE A 119 5.32 7.38 -6.51
N VAL A 120 6.50 7.18 -5.93
CA VAL A 120 7.06 8.01 -4.86
C VAL A 120 8.52 8.28 -5.16
N GLN A 121 9.02 9.42 -4.69
CA GLN A 121 10.43 9.79 -4.80
C GLN A 121 10.96 10.16 -3.42
N MET A 122 12.14 9.64 -3.11
CA MET A 122 12.87 10.04 -1.91
C MET A 122 13.32 11.50 -2.03
N VAL A 123 12.96 12.31 -1.04
CA VAL A 123 13.32 13.74 -0.98
C VAL A 123 14.44 14.04 0.00
N SER A 124 14.72 13.11 0.93
CA SER A 124 15.78 13.20 1.93
C SER A 124 16.34 11.81 2.21
N GLU A 125 17.62 11.73 2.56
CA GLU A 125 18.22 10.47 2.99
C GLU A 125 17.55 9.97 4.28
N PRO A 126 17.42 8.65 4.48
CA PRO A 126 16.91 8.14 5.74
C PRO A 126 17.90 8.45 6.87
N ALA A 127 17.36 8.77 8.05
CA ALA A 127 18.14 9.08 9.24
C ALA A 127 17.69 8.19 10.39
N THR A 128 18.64 7.79 11.23
CA THR A 128 18.36 7.10 12.48
C THR A 128 18.10 8.13 13.58
N LEU A 129 17.00 7.96 14.30
CA LEU A 129 16.57 8.84 15.38
C LEU A 129 16.24 7.99 16.61
N ASP A 130 16.68 8.43 17.80
CA ASP A 130 16.34 7.75 19.06
C ASP A 130 14.88 8.00 19.47
N ASN A 131 14.34 9.17 19.09
CA ASN A 131 12.99 9.58 19.41
C ASN A 131 12.29 10.15 18.18
N LEU A 132 11.02 9.78 18.00
CA LEU A 132 10.18 10.25 16.90
C LEU A 132 9.29 11.41 17.38
N SER A 133 9.03 12.38 16.49
CA SER A 133 8.09 13.47 16.80
C SER A 133 6.70 12.90 17.15
N PRO A 134 5.96 13.50 18.12
CA PRO A 134 4.58 13.13 18.40
C PRO A 134 3.63 13.29 17.20
N ASP A 135 4.03 14.01 16.14
CA ASP A 135 3.25 14.18 14.91
C ASP A 135 3.18 12.91 14.05
N TYR A 136 3.99 11.89 14.35
CA TYR A 136 3.94 10.61 13.67
C TYR A 136 2.82 9.72 14.21
N LEU A 137 2.03 9.19 13.30
CA LEU A 137 0.93 8.27 13.58
C LEU A 137 1.46 6.84 13.55
N LEU A 138 1.36 6.13 14.67
CA LEU A 138 1.69 4.71 14.68
C LEU A 138 0.64 3.90 13.92
N LEU A 139 1.07 3.03 13.00
CA LEU A 139 0.21 2.24 12.13
C LEU A 139 0.11 0.77 12.59
N ASP A 140 0.07 0.54 13.90
CA ASP A 140 -0.04 -0.77 14.54
C ASP A 140 -1.49 -1.31 14.60
N GLY A 141 -2.46 -0.44 14.32
CA GLY A 141 -3.90 -0.71 14.41
C GLY A 141 -4.41 -0.88 15.83
N GLU A 142 -3.62 -0.48 16.84
CA GLU A 142 -4.11 -0.40 18.21
C GLU A 142 -5.08 0.76 18.35
N PRO A 143 -6.20 0.59 19.10
CA PRO A 143 -7.16 1.68 19.30
C PRO A 143 -6.49 2.83 20.06
N ARG A 144 -6.42 3.99 19.41
CA ARG A 144 -5.93 5.25 20.01
C ARG A 144 -7.04 6.28 19.98
N PRO A 145 -7.08 7.24 20.92
CA PRO A 145 -7.99 8.38 20.81
C PRO A 145 -7.78 9.10 19.48
N PHE A 146 -8.86 9.35 18.75
CA PHE A 146 -8.86 10.10 17.49
C PHE A 146 -10.03 11.08 17.48
N ASP A 147 -9.90 12.14 16.70
CA ASP A 147 -10.95 13.16 16.58
C ASP A 147 -12.15 12.59 15.79
N LEU A 148 -13.39 12.92 16.18
CA LEU A 148 -14.60 12.30 15.60
C LEU A 148 -14.75 12.46 14.08
N ASP A 149 -14.07 13.45 13.53
CA ASP A 149 -14.01 13.83 12.12
C ASP A 149 -12.75 13.31 11.40
N ALA A 150 -11.93 12.50 12.07
CA ALA A 150 -10.81 11.80 11.45
C ALA A 150 -11.29 10.79 10.40
N MET A 151 -10.49 10.63 9.35
CA MET A 151 -10.73 9.68 8.28
C MET A 151 -10.34 8.26 8.71
N LEU A 152 -11.33 7.41 8.95
CA LEU A 152 -11.10 5.99 9.19
C LEU A 152 -10.78 5.27 7.86
N THR A 153 -9.67 4.53 7.84
CA THR A 153 -9.28 3.70 6.70
C THR A 153 -8.72 2.36 7.16
N GLN A 154 -8.69 1.38 6.25
CA GLN A 154 -8.06 0.08 6.50
C GLN A 154 -6.72 0.00 5.78
N LEU A 155 -5.67 -0.30 6.55
CA LEU A 155 -4.34 -0.60 6.04
C LEU A 155 -4.11 -2.10 6.04
N ASP A 156 -3.36 -2.55 5.05
CA ASP A 156 -2.96 -3.94 4.86
C ASP A 156 -1.64 -4.20 5.61
N ASP A 157 -1.60 -5.26 6.40
CA ASP A 157 -0.50 -5.56 7.30
C ASP A 157 -0.19 -7.07 7.34
N ALA A 158 1.00 -7.44 7.79
CA ALA A 158 1.45 -8.82 7.90
C ALA A 158 1.04 -9.42 9.24
N GLY A 159 0.38 -10.58 9.21
CA GLY A 159 0.09 -11.34 10.42
C GLY A 159 1.28 -12.17 10.89
N ASP A 160 1.21 -12.64 12.14
CA ASP A 160 2.31 -13.37 12.79
C ASP A 160 2.68 -14.68 12.14
N GLU A 161 1.73 -15.31 11.47
CA GLU A 161 1.93 -16.57 10.75
C GLU A 161 2.43 -16.35 9.31
N LEU A 162 2.64 -15.11 8.84
CA LEU A 162 3.07 -14.85 7.47
C LEU A 162 4.55 -15.20 7.28
N THR A 163 4.83 -16.40 6.76
CA THR A 163 6.17 -16.83 6.38
C THR A 163 6.63 -16.18 5.07
N PHE A 164 7.95 -16.20 4.81
CA PHE A 164 8.51 -15.72 3.56
C PHE A 164 7.91 -16.46 2.36
N GLU A 165 7.75 -17.79 2.44
CA GLU A 165 7.18 -18.56 1.34
C GLU A 165 5.69 -18.28 1.09
N ARG A 166 4.94 -17.81 2.10
CA ARG A 166 3.57 -17.32 1.88
C ARG A 166 3.52 -15.93 1.25
N ALA A 167 4.52 -15.08 1.54
CA ALA A 167 4.65 -13.77 0.93
C ALA A 167 5.20 -13.85 -0.51
N ASN A 168 5.90 -14.93 -0.84
CA ASN A 168 6.48 -15.20 -2.14
C ASN A 168 5.39 -15.51 -3.19
N ILE A 169 5.23 -14.63 -4.17
CA ILE A 169 4.22 -14.77 -5.24
C ILE A 169 4.48 -15.94 -6.20
N TYR A 170 5.66 -16.57 -6.13
CA TYR A 170 6.02 -17.75 -6.91
C TYR A 170 5.78 -19.06 -6.14
N SER A 171 5.34 -18.98 -4.89
CA SER A 171 4.94 -20.13 -4.08
C SER A 171 3.47 -20.47 -4.31
N ASP A 172 3.15 -21.75 -4.15
CA ASP A 172 1.77 -22.25 -4.17
C ASP A 172 1.07 -22.10 -2.80
N GLU A 173 1.78 -21.63 -1.77
CA GLU A 173 1.19 -21.42 -0.44
C GLU A 173 0.13 -20.31 -0.45
N LYS A 174 -1.02 -20.60 0.16
CA LYS A 174 -2.15 -19.67 0.18
C LYS A 174 -2.09 -18.75 1.40
N MET A 175 -2.35 -17.47 1.18
CA MET A 175 -2.58 -16.50 2.26
C MET A 175 -4.05 -16.49 2.68
N THR A 176 -4.29 -16.58 3.98
CA THR A 176 -5.60 -16.42 4.63
C THR A 176 -5.70 -15.07 5.33
N ILE A 177 -6.77 -14.33 5.06
CA ILE A 177 -7.12 -13.06 5.73
C ILE A 177 -7.42 -13.34 7.21
N GLY A 178 -6.97 -12.45 8.10
CA GLY A 178 -7.10 -12.57 9.56
C GLY A 178 -6.04 -13.45 10.22
N LYS A 179 -5.21 -14.15 9.45
CA LYS A 179 -4.07 -14.93 9.95
C LYS A 179 -2.73 -14.45 9.43
N HIS A 180 -2.58 -14.44 8.10
CA HIS A 180 -1.33 -14.06 7.43
C HIS A 180 -1.40 -12.64 6.89
N ARG A 181 -2.61 -12.18 6.54
CA ARG A 181 -2.88 -10.82 6.06
C ARG A 181 -3.89 -10.18 7.00
N LEU A 182 -3.49 -9.09 7.64
CA LEU A 182 -4.31 -8.37 8.61
C LEU A 182 -4.80 -7.05 8.00
N PHE A 183 -5.99 -6.63 8.41
CA PHE A 183 -6.49 -5.29 8.10
C PHE A 183 -6.52 -4.49 9.39
N ARG A 184 -5.66 -3.47 9.47
CA ARG A 184 -5.55 -2.55 10.60
C ARG A 184 -6.41 -1.34 10.31
N THR A 185 -7.39 -1.06 11.16
CA THR A 185 -8.14 0.20 11.07
C THR A 185 -7.29 1.32 11.64
N VAL A 186 -7.09 2.38 10.87
CA VAL A 186 -6.32 3.56 11.27
C VAL A 186 -7.18 4.80 11.08
N ALA A 187 -7.13 5.70 12.06
CA ALA A 187 -7.73 7.03 11.97
C ALA A 187 -6.66 8.01 11.47
N LEU A 188 -6.80 8.44 10.22
CA LEU A 188 -5.93 9.47 9.65
C LEU A 188 -6.52 10.86 9.96
N PRO A 189 -5.71 11.84 10.36
CA PRO A 189 -6.14 13.19 10.74
C PRO A 189 -6.47 14.06 9.50
N TYR A 190 -7.22 13.51 8.55
CA TYR A 190 -7.69 14.22 7.37
C TYR A 190 -9.18 14.52 7.46
N GLN A 191 -9.57 15.71 7.04
CA GLN A 191 -10.96 16.09 6.80
C GLN A 191 -11.21 16.31 5.31
N VAL A 192 -12.45 16.04 4.88
CA VAL A 192 -12.89 16.36 3.52
C VAL A 192 -13.07 17.86 3.39
N ALA A 193 -12.19 18.52 2.62
CA ALA A 193 -12.34 19.93 2.30
C ALA A 193 -13.35 20.15 1.17
N ARG A 194 -13.31 19.29 0.14
CA ARG A 194 -14.26 19.31 -0.99
C ARG A 194 -14.44 17.91 -1.56
N SER A 195 -15.61 17.65 -2.14
CA SER A 195 -15.88 16.41 -2.86
C SER A 195 -16.69 16.67 -4.12
N SER A 196 -16.47 15.85 -5.13
CA SER A 196 -17.16 15.85 -6.42
C SER A 196 -17.31 14.40 -6.89
N ARG A 197 -17.97 14.21 -8.04
CA ARG A 197 -18.16 12.86 -8.62
C ARG A 197 -16.84 12.10 -8.84
N GLY A 198 -15.77 12.79 -9.22
CA GLY A 198 -14.50 12.15 -9.61
C GLY A 198 -13.35 12.38 -8.64
N TYR A 199 -13.49 13.30 -7.70
CA TYR A 199 -12.39 13.71 -6.83
C TYR A 199 -12.87 14.04 -5.42
N THR A 200 -12.05 13.72 -4.43
CA THR A 200 -12.22 14.13 -3.04
C THR A 200 -10.91 14.75 -2.55
N ASP A 201 -10.99 15.99 -2.05
CA ASP A 201 -9.86 16.76 -1.51
C ASP A 201 -9.86 16.62 0.01
N TYR A 202 -8.77 16.09 0.54
CA TYR A 202 -8.53 15.88 1.96
C TYR A 202 -7.44 16.83 2.46
N ARG A 203 -7.68 17.44 3.63
CA ARG A 203 -6.74 18.36 4.29
C ARG A 203 -6.37 17.84 5.66
N LEU A 204 -5.07 17.88 5.96
CA LEU A 204 -4.56 17.52 7.26
C LEU A 204 -5.09 18.51 8.30
N VAL A 205 -5.70 18.00 9.36
CA VAL A 205 -6.09 18.79 10.52
C VAL A 205 -4.88 18.86 11.43
N ARG A 206 -4.29 20.04 11.54
CA ARG A 206 -3.31 20.29 12.59
C ARG A 206 -4.07 20.59 13.87
N LYS A 207 -3.70 19.92 14.96
CA LYS A 207 -4.10 20.38 16.28
C LYS A 207 -3.37 21.70 16.49
N THR A 208 -4.08 22.81 16.40
CA THR A 208 -3.56 24.06 16.93
C THR A 208 -3.42 23.85 18.43
N GLU A 209 -2.20 23.95 18.96
CA GLU A 209 -1.98 24.13 20.39
C GLU A 209 -2.54 25.50 20.79
N ASP A 210 -3.86 25.67 20.74
CA ASP A 210 -4.53 26.83 21.28
C ASP A 210 -4.80 26.58 22.76
N GLN A 211 -3.87 27.10 23.57
CA GLN A 211 -4.06 27.68 24.91
C GLN A 211 -4.45 26.73 26.05
N GLU A 212 -3.44 26.32 26.83
CA GLU A 212 -3.55 26.31 28.31
C GLU A 212 -2.95 27.59 28.90
#